data_AF-A0A0R2XCN5-F1
#
_entry.id   AF-A0A0R2XCN5-F1
#
_cell.length_a   1.000
_cell.length_b   1.000
_cell.length_c   1.000
_cell.angle_alpha   90.00
_cell.angle_beta   90.00
_cell.angle_gamma   90.00
#
_symmetry.space_group_name_H-M   'P 1'
#
loop_
_entity.id
_entity.type
_entity.pdbx_description
1 polymer ?
#
loop_
_entity_poly.entity_id
_entity_poly.type
_entity_poly.pdbx_seq_one_letter_code
_entity_poly.pdbx_strand_id
1 'polypeptide(L)'
;MESRAGTDPVDLDGLVHWANSAMPVGLQKEDFQKAGGKEEWAKLLKAKVREAYEVKVKFENPEAVKALERFVVLGAIDRLWQEHLYAMDGLRTSINLRAYGQKDPLIEYKNEAYGMFGELMGRIKEEVVHNLFRSASSLSAFESFLSALPQRAGRGELPMEAPTQSTEGSMSMQAQGGSTMVEEALAPMRRQGPKLGRNDPCPLDPSKKFKNCCGATGAKGCLKVSA
;
A
#
# COMPACT_ATOMS: atom_id res chain seq x y z
N MET A 1 37.49 -9.10 22.15
CA MET A 1 36.18 -8.68 21.64
C MET A 1 35.86 -7.35 22.27
N GLU A 2 36.47 -6.28 21.75
CA GLU A 2 36.12 -4.92 22.16
C GLU A 2 34.67 -4.63 21.79
N SER A 3 33.92 -4.20 22.79
CA SER A 3 32.60 -3.62 22.66
C SER A 3 32.68 -2.41 21.72
N ARG A 4 32.17 -2.57 20.49
CA ARG A 4 31.69 -1.45 19.67
C ARG A 4 30.49 -0.83 20.38
N ALA A 5 30.75 -0.02 21.41
CA ALA A 5 29.81 0.98 21.85
C ALA A 5 29.73 2.00 20.70
N GLY A 6 28.75 1.82 19.82
CA GLY A 6 28.55 2.64 18.63
C GLY A 6 28.37 4.11 19.01
N THR A 7 29.42 4.89 18.82
CA THR A 7 29.41 6.36 18.76
C THR A 7 29.17 6.81 17.32
N ASP A 8 28.27 6.12 16.60
CA ASP A 8 27.80 6.64 15.33
C ASP A 8 26.87 7.84 15.62
N PRO A 9 27.04 8.97 14.93
CA PRO A 9 26.13 10.10 15.07
C PRO A 9 24.72 9.63 14.75
N VAL A 10 23.77 9.95 15.64
CA VAL A 10 22.37 9.54 15.43
C VAL A 10 21.83 10.26 14.20
N ASP A 11 21.35 9.48 13.23
CA ASP A 11 20.67 10.00 12.05
C ASP A 11 19.28 10.54 12.43
N LEU A 12 19.23 11.84 12.76
CA LEU A 12 18.00 12.55 13.09
C LEU A 12 17.09 12.72 11.87
N ASP A 13 17.67 12.81 10.67
CA ASP A 13 16.93 12.88 9.41
C ASP A 13 16.11 11.62 9.20
N GLY A 14 16.78 10.47 9.27
CA GLY A 14 16.14 9.16 9.14
C GLY A 14 15.08 8.95 10.20
N LEU A 15 15.34 9.33 11.46
CA LEU A 15 14.39 9.20 12.55
C LEU A 15 13.12 10.03 12.32
N VAL A 16 13.27 11.31 11.93
CA VAL A 16 12.14 12.20 11.66
C VAL A 16 11.33 11.71 10.46
N HIS A 17 12.00 11.30 9.40
CA HIS A 17 11.35 10.76 8.21
C HIS A 17 10.57 9.48 8.51
N TRP A 18 11.20 8.52 9.22
CA TRP A 18 10.55 7.29 9.66
C TRP A 18 9.37 7.58 10.57
N ALA A 19 9.54 8.45 11.58
CA ALA A 19 8.51 8.77 12.54
C ALA A 19 7.27 9.35 11.85
N ASN A 20 7.45 10.34 10.96
CA ASN A 20 6.36 10.98 10.22
C ASN A 20 5.70 10.04 9.19
N SER A 21 6.46 9.08 8.63
CA SER A 21 5.94 8.09 7.69
C SER A 21 5.14 6.99 8.39
N ALA A 22 5.58 6.57 9.58
CA ALA A 22 4.88 5.58 10.40
C ALA A 22 3.67 6.19 11.09
N MET A 23 3.80 7.40 11.63
CA MET A 23 2.82 8.09 12.45
C MET A 23 2.83 9.57 12.05
N PRO A 24 1.70 10.17 11.65
CA PRO A 24 1.70 11.54 11.15
C PRO A 24 1.76 12.56 12.31
N VAL A 25 2.87 12.58 13.05
CA VAL A 25 3.08 13.40 14.26
C VAL A 25 3.67 14.79 13.99
N GLY A 26 4.15 15.04 12.77
CA GLY A 26 4.67 16.34 12.36
C GLY A 26 5.96 16.75 13.07
N LEU A 27 6.83 15.79 13.38
CA LEU A 27 8.13 16.02 14.03
C LEU A 27 9.11 16.71 13.10
N GLN A 28 9.95 17.57 13.66
CA GLN A 28 11.07 18.22 12.97
C GLN A 28 12.38 18.01 13.71
N LYS A 29 13.50 18.28 13.04
CA LYS A 29 14.84 18.16 13.65
C LYS A 29 15.03 19.12 14.82
N GLU A 30 14.44 20.32 14.73
CA GLU A 30 14.60 21.34 15.77
C GLU A 30 13.98 20.91 17.10
N ASP A 31 13.00 20.00 17.07
CA ASP A 31 12.39 19.43 18.28
C ASP A 31 13.38 18.58 19.07
N PHE A 32 14.28 17.88 18.37
CA PHE A 32 15.31 17.02 18.97
C PHE A 32 16.58 17.79 19.37
N GLN A 33 16.88 18.90 18.69
CA GLN A 33 18.01 19.78 19.05
C GLN A 33 17.84 20.47 20.41
N LYS A 34 16.58 20.67 20.84
CA LYS A 34 16.24 21.26 22.15
C LYS A 34 16.23 20.24 23.29
N ALA A 35 16.13 18.96 22.97
CA ALA A 35 15.98 17.88 23.95
C ALA A 35 17.33 17.18 24.23
N GLY A 36 17.69 17.08 25.50
CA GLY A 36 18.96 16.55 25.96
C GLY A 36 19.07 15.03 25.87
N GLY A 37 19.56 14.53 24.72
CA GLY A 37 20.00 13.13 24.57
C GLY A 37 18.91 12.10 24.28
N LYS A 38 19.34 10.84 24.08
CA LYS A 38 18.49 9.74 23.55
C LYS A 38 17.24 9.45 24.39
N GLU A 39 17.33 9.52 25.72
CA GLU A 39 16.17 9.26 26.59
C GLU A 39 15.10 10.35 26.47
N GLU A 40 15.50 11.61 26.41
CA GLU A 40 14.58 12.73 26.24
C GLU A 40 13.94 12.72 24.85
N TRP A 41 14.69 12.33 23.81
CA TRP A 41 14.12 12.11 22.47
C TRP A 41 13.02 11.04 22.48
N ALA A 42 13.24 9.93 23.18
CA ALA A 42 12.25 8.87 23.30
C ALA A 42 11.00 9.33 24.08
N LYS A 43 11.16 10.15 25.13
CA LYS A 43 10.03 10.75 25.87
C LYS A 43 9.24 11.71 25.00
N LEU A 44 9.92 12.60 24.26
CA LEU A 44 9.31 13.55 23.34
C LEU A 44 8.50 12.82 22.27
N LEU A 45 9.09 11.81 21.63
CA LEU A 45 8.41 10.99 20.61
C LEU A 45 7.15 10.33 21.18
N LYS A 46 7.25 9.68 22.34
CA LYS A 46 6.09 9.06 23.00
C LYS A 46 4.98 10.05 23.32
N ALA A 47 5.33 11.25 23.78
CA ALA A 47 4.36 12.31 24.06
C ALA A 47 3.65 12.77 22.77
N LYS A 48 4.39 13.01 21.69
CA LYS A 48 3.85 13.41 20.39
C LYS A 48 2.94 12.35 19.77
N VAL A 49 3.32 11.08 19.86
CA VAL A 49 2.50 9.97 19.37
C VAL A 49 1.19 9.86 20.17
N ARG A 50 1.25 10.05 21.49
CA ARG A 50 0.04 10.07 22.33
C ARG A 50 -0.87 11.24 21.99
N GLU A 51 -0.32 12.43 21.79
CA GLU A 51 -1.07 13.62 21.36
C GLU A 51 -1.78 13.36 20.01
N ALA A 52 -1.09 12.80 19.03
CA ALA A 52 -1.69 12.46 17.73
C ALA A 52 -2.80 11.40 17.87
N TYR A 53 -2.61 10.40 18.74
CA TYR A 53 -3.63 9.40 19.01
C TYR A 53 -4.86 10.00 19.71
N GLU A 54 -4.68 10.91 20.67
CA GLU A 54 -5.80 11.62 21.32
C GLU A 54 -6.58 12.48 20.33
N VAL A 55 -5.90 13.14 19.38
CA VAL A 55 -6.56 13.87 18.29
C VAL A 55 -7.40 12.92 17.44
N LYS A 56 -6.86 11.75 17.08
CA LYS A 56 -7.61 10.72 16.34
C LYS A 56 -8.90 10.30 17.07
N VAL A 57 -8.80 10.00 18.36
CA VAL A 57 -9.94 9.55 19.18
C VAL A 57 -11.06 10.60 19.26
N LYS A 58 -10.73 11.90 19.22
CA LYS A 58 -11.75 12.98 19.26
C LYS A 58 -12.69 12.99 18.06
N PHE A 59 -12.25 12.50 16.90
CA PHE A 59 -13.05 12.47 15.68
C PHE A 59 -13.75 11.12 15.46
N GLU A 60 -13.55 10.14 16.34
CA GLU A 60 -14.11 8.80 16.23
C GLU A 60 -15.09 8.47 17.36
N ASN A 61 -15.97 7.49 17.11
CA ASN A 61 -16.82 6.94 18.16
C ASN A 61 -15.97 6.06 19.11
N PRO A 62 -16.04 6.26 20.44
CA PRO A 62 -15.23 5.51 21.41
C PRO A 62 -15.42 3.99 21.37
N GLU A 63 -16.59 3.48 20.97
CA GLU A 63 -16.82 2.03 20.81
C GLU A 63 -16.17 1.51 19.53
N ALA A 64 -16.27 2.27 18.44
CA ALA A 64 -15.65 1.94 17.16
C ALA A 64 -14.12 1.92 17.27
N VAL A 65 -13.51 2.85 18.02
CA VAL A 65 -12.06 2.86 18.26
C VAL A 65 -11.59 1.56 18.92
N LYS A 66 -12.28 1.09 19.96
CA LYS A 66 -11.90 -0.16 20.64
C LYS A 66 -11.99 -1.38 19.72
N ALA A 67 -13.03 -1.43 18.89
CA ALA A 67 -13.19 -2.49 17.90
C ALA A 67 -12.07 -2.44 16.85
N LEU A 68 -11.73 -1.23 16.37
CA LEU A 68 -10.67 -0.98 15.41
C LEU A 68 -9.30 -1.40 15.96
N GLU A 69 -8.97 -1.03 17.19
CA GLU A 69 -7.72 -1.42 17.84
C GLU A 69 -7.56 -2.93 17.92
N ARG A 70 -8.62 -3.63 18.36
CA ARG A 70 -8.62 -5.10 18.40
C ARG A 70 -8.44 -5.70 17.03
N PHE A 71 -9.14 -5.16 16.03
CA PHE A 71 -9.04 -5.63 14.65
C PHE A 71 -7.63 -5.45 14.10
N VAL A 72 -7.01 -4.29 14.30
CA VAL A 72 -5.64 -4.02 13.85
C VAL A 72 -4.62 -4.93 14.52
N VAL A 73 -4.74 -5.14 15.85
CA VAL A 73 -3.81 -6.00 16.59
C VAL A 73 -3.95 -7.46 16.18
N LEU A 74 -5.17 -7.99 16.15
CA LEU A 74 -5.41 -9.39 15.78
C LEU A 74 -5.04 -9.65 14.32
N GLY A 75 -5.37 -8.74 13.41
CA GLY A 75 -5.02 -8.87 12.00
C GLY A 75 -3.51 -8.92 11.77
N ALA A 76 -2.73 -8.09 12.47
CA ALA A 76 -1.27 -8.12 12.38
C ALA A 76 -0.68 -9.41 12.96
N ILE A 77 -1.19 -9.89 14.10
CA ILE A 77 -0.74 -11.14 14.72
C ILE A 77 -1.03 -12.32 13.80
N ASP A 78 -2.27 -12.46 13.31
CA ASP A 78 -2.67 -13.62 12.50
C ASP A 78 -1.85 -13.71 11.21
N ARG A 79 -1.68 -12.58 10.50
CA ARG A 79 -0.91 -12.53 9.25
C ARG A 79 0.55 -12.92 9.47
N LEU A 80 1.22 -12.26 10.43
CA LEU A 80 2.64 -12.47 10.67
C LEU A 80 2.94 -13.81 11.34
N TRP A 81 2.00 -14.34 12.12
CA TRP A 81 2.13 -15.68 12.71
C TRP A 81 2.09 -16.77 11.63
N GLN A 82 1.19 -16.66 10.64
CA GLN A 82 1.16 -17.57 9.50
C GLN A 82 2.48 -17.55 8.74
N GLU A 83 3.00 -16.35 8.42
CA GLU A 83 4.32 -16.21 7.79
C GLU A 83 5.44 -16.83 8.62
N HIS A 84 5.40 -16.66 9.95
CA HIS A 84 6.35 -17.27 10.86
C HIS A 84 6.29 -18.80 10.84
N LEU A 85 5.09 -19.40 10.81
CA LEU A 85 4.94 -20.86 10.72
C LEU A 85 5.57 -21.41 9.42
N TYR A 86 5.33 -20.74 8.28
CA TYR A 86 5.98 -21.12 7.02
C TYR A 86 7.51 -21.00 7.11
N ALA A 87 8.02 -19.95 7.74
CA ALA A 87 9.44 -19.76 7.93
C ALA A 87 10.05 -20.84 8.85
N MET A 88 9.32 -21.27 9.88
CA MET A 88 9.71 -22.34 10.81
C MET A 88 9.77 -23.72 10.13
N ASP A 89 8.83 -24.01 9.22
CA ASP A 89 8.89 -25.21 8.39
C ASP A 89 10.12 -25.20 7.49
N GLY A 90 10.44 -24.05 6.88
CA GLY A 90 11.67 -23.84 6.12
C GLY A 90 12.92 -24.07 6.98
N LEU A 91 12.98 -23.49 8.18
CA LEU A 91 14.08 -23.67 9.11
C LEU A 91 14.29 -25.15 9.44
N ARG A 92 13.21 -25.90 9.73
CA ARG A 92 13.27 -27.32 10.06
C ARG A 92 13.85 -28.17 8.93
N THR A 93 13.55 -27.85 7.68
CA THR A 93 14.17 -28.56 6.54
C THR A 93 15.65 -28.19 6.35
N SER A 94 16.02 -26.93 6.58
CA SER A 94 17.39 -26.44 6.43
C SER A 94 18.35 -26.92 7.52
N ILE A 95 17.86 -27.13 8.75
CA ILE A 95 18.69 -27.55 9.89
C ILE A 95 19.23 -28.97 9.71
N ASN A 96 18.49 -29.83 8.99
CA ASN A 96 18.92 -31.19 8.67
C ASN A 96 20.22 -31.22 7.86
N LEU A 97 20.48 -30.19 7.04
CA LEU A 97 21.74 -30.06 6.29
C LEU A 97 22.90 -29.59 7.18
N ARG A 98 22.63 -28.90 8.30
CA ARG A 98 23.67 -28.44 9.25
C ARG A 98 24.12 -29.55 10.22
N ALA A 99 23.32 -30.60 10.37
CA ALA A 99 23.70 -31.82 11.10
C ALA A 99 25.00 -32.45 10.56
N TYR A 100 25.29 -32.27 9.27
CA TYR A 100 26.54 -32.73 8.64
C TYR A 100 27.78 -31.99 9.15
N GLY A 101 27.62 -30.81 9.76
CA GLY A 101 28.71 -29.98 10.31
C GLY A 101 29.09 -30.29 11.75
N GLN A 102 28.67 -31.43 12.31
CA GLN A 102 28.93 -31.85 13.71
C GLN A 102 28.40 -30.89 14.80
N LYS A 103 27.55 -29.93 14.43
CA LYS A 103 26.78 -29.11 15.37
C LYS A 103 25.50 -29.84 15.76
N ASP A 104 25.06 -29.70 17.01
CA ASP A 104 23.79 -30.26 17.47
C ASP A 104 22.61 -29.56 16.76
N PRO A 105 21.87 -30.25 15.88
CA PRO A 105 20.77 -29.65 15.12
C PRO A 105 19.68 -29.07 16.01
N LEU A 106 19.45 -29.67 17.19
CA LEU A 106 18.38 -29.22 18.08
C LEU A 106 18.73 -27.88 18.73
N ILE A 107 19.99 -27.68 19.10
CA ILE A 107 20.47 -26.43 19.70
C ILE A 107 20.43 -25.30 18.67
N GLU A 108 20.93 -25.55 17.46
CA GLU A 108 20.93 -24.57 16.38
C GLU A 108 19.50 -24.19 15.98
N TYR A 109 18.57 -25.16 15.87
CA TYR A 109 17.17 -24.90 15.62
C TYR A 109 16.56 -23.98 16.68
N LYS A 110 16.79 -24.26 17.97
CA LYS A 110 16.24 -23.44 19.06
C LYS A 110 16.78 -22.00 19.03
N ASN A 111 18.08 -21.84 18.77
CA ASN A 111 18.71 -20.52 18.73
C ASN A 111 18.18 -19.68 17.55
N GLU A 112 18.11 -20.27 16.35
CA GLU A 112 17.61 -19.59 15.16
C GLU A 112 16.11 -19.31 15.25
N ALA A 113 15.32 -20.28 15.72
CA ALA A 113 13.88 -20.10 15.96
C ALA A 113 13.59 -18.98 16.98
N TYR A 114 14.37 -18.90 18.06
CA TYR A 114 14.23 -17.83 19.04
C TYR A 114 14.54 -16.45 18.43
N GLY A 115 15.60 -16.35 17.62
CA GLY A 115 15.90 -15.13 16.87
C GLY A 115 14.75 -14.71 15.95
N MET A 116 14.22 -15.65 15.16
CA MET A 116 13.07 -15.43 14.28
C MET A 116 11.80 -14.99 15.06
N PHE A 117 11.58 -15.55 16.25
CA PHE A 117 10.48 -15.13 17.11
C PHE A 117 10.67 -13.70 17.63
N GLY A 118 11.90 -13.33 18.01
CA GLY A 118 12.23 -11.96 18.39
C GLY A 118 11.94 -10.95 17.27
N GLU A 119 12.32 -11.29 16.04
CA GLU A 119 12.01 -10.49 14.85
C GLU A 119 10.51 -10.39 14.58
N LEU A 120 9.78 -11.51 14.68
CA LEU A 120 8.31 -11.55 14.57
C LEU A 120 7.67 -10.56 15.53
N MET A 121 8.06 -10.60 16.81
CA MET A 121 7.52 -9.71 17.83
C MET A 121 7.82 -8.23 17.56
N GLY A 122 8.97 -7.93 16.94
CA GLY A 122 9.31 -6.59 16.45
C GLY A 122 8.37 -6.14 15.32
N ARG A 123 8.24 -6.97 14.27
CA ARG A 123 7.38 -6.70 13.11
C ARG A 123 5.91 -6.51 13.49
N ILE A 124 5.39 -7.34 14.40
CA ILE A 124 4.01 -7.18 14.90
C ILE A 124 3.82 -5.79 15.49
N LYS A 125 4.74 -5.33 16.35
CA LYS A 125 4.64 -4.00 16.97
C LYS A 125 4.68 -2.88 15.93
N GLU A 126 5.59 -2.98 14.97
CA GLU A 126 5.73 -1.99 13.89
C GLU A 126 4.46 -1.92 13.03
N GLU A 127 3.94 -3.07 12.59
CA GLU A 127 2.76 -3.14 11.76
C GLU A 127 1.50 -2.65 12.49
N VAL A 128 1.35 -3.00 13.77
CA VAL A 128 0.24 -2.48 14.59
C VAL A 128 0.27 -0.97 14.67
N VAL A 129 1.42 -0.36 14.99
CA VAL A 129 1.54 1.09 15.09
C VAL A 129 1.28 1.76 13.73
N HIS A 130 1.86 1.20 12.66
CA HIS A 130 1.70 1.72 11.30
C HIS A 130 0.24 1.69 10.82
N ASN A 131 -0.46 0.58 11.08
CA ASN A 131 -1.85 0.38 10.69
C ASN A 131 -2.82 1.15 11.60
N LEU A 132 -2.48 1.34 12.88
CA LEU A 132 -3.33 2.07 13.81
C LEU A 132 -3.54 3.52 13.33
N PHE A 133 -2.53 4.20 12.81
CA PHE A 133 -2.69 5.59 12.32
C PHE A 133 -3.25 5.69 10.89
N ARG A 134 -3.24 4.61 10.10
CA ARG A 134 -3.82 4.56 8.74
C ARG A 134 -5.25 4.03 8.71
N SER A 135 -5.67 3.35 9.75
CA SER A 135 -7.03 2.82 9.91
C SER A 135 -7.95 3.87 10.51
N ALA A 136 -9.19 3.94 10.04
CA ALA A 136 -10.25 4.77 10.61
C ALA A 136 -11.60 4.06 10.49
N SER A 137 -12.52 4.36 11.40
CA SER A 137 -13.89 3.81 11.35
C SER A 137 -14.74 4.34 10.19
N SER A 138 -14.41 5.52 9.65
CA SER A 138 -15.03 6.07 8.44
C SER A 138 -14.05 6.94 7.65
N LEU A 139 -14.30 7.10 6.34
CA LEU A 139 -13.55 8.00 5.47
C LEU A 139 -13.62 9.46 5.98
N SER A 140 -14.79 9.89 6.46
CA SER A 140 -14.97 11.24 7.02
C SER A 140 -14.19 11.49 8.31
N ALA A 141 -14.09 10.47 9.19
CA ALA A 141 -13.30 10.55 10.40
C ALA A 141 -11.79 10.59 10.07
N PHE A 142 -11.37 9.85 9.04
CA PHE A 142 -10.00 9.88 8.55
C PHE A 142 -9.62 11.25 7.97
N GLU A 143 -10.44 11.83 7.11
CA GLU A 143 -10.21 13.17 6.55
C GLU A 143 -10.17 14.24 7.64
N SER A 144 -11.09 14.17 8.60
CA SER A 144 -11.13 15.09 9.75
C SER A 144 -9.86 14.98 10.60
N PHE A 145 -9.41 13.75 10.90
CA PHE A 145 -8.17 13.49 11.61
C PHE A 145 -6.96 14.07 10.85
N LEU A 146 -6.82 13.79 9.55
CA LEU A 146 -5.72 14.31 8.75
C LEU A 146 -5.71 15.84 8.67
N SER A 147 -6.89 16.47 8.61
CA SER A 147 -6.99 17.94 8.60
C SER A 147 -6.63 18.59 9.93
N ALA A 148 -6.85 17.88 11.04
CA ALA A 148 -6.55 18.35 12.39
C ALA A 148 -5.09 18.17 12.80
N LEU A 149 -4.33 17.37 12.03
CA LEU A 149 -2.91 17.22 12.24
C LEU A 149 -2.16 18.48 11.80
N PRO A 150 -1.07 18.84 12.49
CA PRO A 150 -0.26 19.99 12.11
C PRO A 150 0.26 19.78 10.69
N GLN A 151 -0.22 20.58 9.72
CA GLN A 151 0.27 20.69 8.34
C GLN A 151 1.67 21.34 8.28
N ARG A 152 2.58 20.90 9.15
CA ARG A 152 3.98 21.34 9.19
C ARG A 152 4.90 20.45 8.39
N ALA A 153 4.38 19.38 7.79
CA ALA A 153 5.08 18.58 6.79
C ALA A 153 5.04 19.32 5.44
N GLY A 154 6.06 20.16 5.20
CA GLY A 154 6.51 20.53 3.86
C GLY A 154 5.53 21.27 2.96
N ARG A 155 5.44 22.60 3.13
CA ARG A 155 5.39 23.49 1.95
C ARG A 155 6.74 23.42 1.24
N GLY A 156 7.01 22.29 0.59
CA GLY A 156 7.85 22.31 -0.61
C GLY A 156 6.94 22.87 -1.69
N GLU A 157 7.14 24.14 -2.05
CA GLU A 157 6.53 24.72 -3.25
C GLU A 157 6.89 23.82 -4.43
N LEU A 158 5.95 22.99 -4.86
CA LEU A 158 5.98 22.46 -6.22
C LEU A 158 5.80 23.68 -7.12
N PRO A 159 6.79 24.05 -7.95
CA PRO A 159 6.61 25.14 -8.90
C PRO A 159 5.59 24.68 -9.93
N MET A 160 4.34 25.10 -9.75
CA MET A 160 3.34 25.00 -10.80
C MET A 160 3.59 26.17 -11.75
N GLU A 161 4.64 26.06 -12.58
CA GLU A 161 4.81 26.93 -13.73
C GLU A 161 3.74 26.58 -14.76
N ALA A 162 2.65 27.35 -14.72
CA ALA A 162 1.72 27.42 -15.83
C ALA A 162 2.40 28.19 -16.98
N PRO A 163 2.56 27.62 -18.20
CA PRO A 163 3.00 28.41 -19.33
C PRO A 163 1.81 29.22 -19.84
N THR A 164 1.81 30.52 -19.56
CA THR A 164 1.00 31.52 -20.25
C THR A 164 1.72 31.95 -21.53
N GLN A 165 1.17 31.57 -22.68
CA GLN A 165 1.32 32.31 -23.93
C GLN A 165 0.11 32.05 -24.85
N SER A 166 -0.90 32.87 -24.67
CA SER A 166 -1.79 33.40 -25.72
C SER A 166 -0.95 34.40 -26.54
N THR A 167 -0.99 34.53 -27.86
CA THR A 167 -2.03 34.63 -28.90
C THR A 167 -1.26 34.59 -30.24
N GLU A 168 -1.69 34.07 -31.39
CA GLU A 168 -2.96 34.32 -32.10
C GLU A 168 -2.95 33.46 -33.38
N GLY A 169 -4.12 32.95 -33.82
CA GLY A 169 -4.27 32.36 -35.16
C GLY A 169 -5.18 31.14 -35.26
N SER A 170 -6.48 31.34 -35.00
CA SER A 170 -7.68 30.79 -35.69
C SER A 170 -7.57 29.46 -36.46
N MET A 171 -8.51 28.52 -36.46
CA MET A 171 -9.89 28.32 -35.98
C MET A 171 -10.15 26.84 -36.37
N SER A 172 -10.97 25.98 -35.74
CA SER A 172 -12.33 26.08 -35.23
C SER A 172 -12.60 24.70 -34.58
N MET A 173 -13.00 24.63 -33.30
CA MET A 173 -14.39 24.38 -32.83
C MET A 173 -14.88 22.95 -33.11
N GLN A 174 -15.58 22.22 -32.24
CA GLN A 174 -16.08 22.30 -30.86
C GLN A 174 -16.71 20.88 -30.68
N ALA A 175 -16.55 20.10 -29.61
CA ALA A 175 -16.76 20.30 -28.18
C ALA A 175 -17.94 19.43 -27.70
N GLN A 176 -17.80 19.03 -26.43
CA GLN A 176 -18.80 18.48 -25.51
C GLN A 176 -19.10 16.98 -25.64
N GLY A 177 -19.05 16.20 -24.57
CA GLY A 177 -18.80 16.52 -23.17
C GLY A 177 -19.25 15.37 -22.26
N GLY A 178 -18.66 15.30 -21.06
CA GLY A 178 -19.15 14.54 -19.88
C GLY A 178 -19.02 13.01 -20.00
N SER A 179 -18.83 12.23 -18.95
CA SER A 179 -18.65 12.42 -17.51
C SER A 179 -18.28 11.03 -16.95
N THR A 180 -17.80 10.99 -15.70
CA THR A 180 -17.84 9.84 -14.76
C THR A 180 -16.93 8.64 -15.08
N MET A 181 -16.12 8.21 -14.10
CA MET A 181 -16.30 6.99 -13.29
C MET A 181 -16.68 5.78 -14.17
N VAL A 182 -15.99 4.64 -14.14
CA VAL A 182 -15.93 3.72 -13.01
C VAL A 182 -14.79 2.73 -13.22
N GLU A 183 -14.06 2.44 -12.16
CA GLU A 183 -13.40 1.16 -11.97
C GLU A 183 -14.50 0.12 -11.79
N GLU A 184 -14.91 -0.56 -12.87
CA GLU A 184 -15.68 -1.79 -12.77
C GLU A 184 -15.42 -2.72 -13.95
N ALA A 185 -15.29 -4.00 -13.62
CA ALA A 185 -15.40 -5.16 -14.49
C ALA A 185 -14.17 -5.54 -15.35
N LEU A 186 -13.19 -6.16 -14.69
CA LEU A 186 -12.52 -7.38 -15.19
C LEU A 186 -13.51 -8.57 -15.30
N ALA A 187 -14.77 -8.32 -15.64
CA ALA A 187 -15.70 -9.39 -15.99
C ALA A 187 -15.28 -9.93 -17.37
N PRO A 188 -15.18 -11.27 -17.54
CA PRO A 188 -14.88 -11.84 -18.85
C PRO A 188 -15.90 -11.33 -19.86
N MET A 189 -15.40 -10.74 -20.94
CA MET A 189 -16.20 -10.11 -21.98
C MET A 189 -17.16 -11.14 -22.58
N ARG A 190 -18.40 -11.16 -22.11
CA ARG A 190 -19.46 -12.02 -22.67
C ARG A 190 -19.84 -11.45 -24.02
N ARG A 191 -19.71 -12.27 -25.05
CA ARG A 191 -19.97 -11.92 -26.45
C ARG A 191 -21.38 -11.33 -26.62
N GLN A 192 -21.45 -10.02 -26.84
CA GLN A 192 -22.71 -9.33 -27.12
C GLN A 192 -23.08 -9.50 -28.60
N GLY A 193 -23.69 -10.63 -28.93
CA GLY A 193 -24.26 -10.84 -30.26
C GLY A 193 -24.62 -12.30 -30.57
N PRO A 194 -25.61 -12.55 -31.45
CA PRO A 194 -25.99 -13.89 -31.89
C PRO A 194 -24.85 -14.60 -32.63
N LYS A 195 -24.75 -15.93 -32.52
CA LYS A 195 -23.73 -16.72 -33.25
C LYS A 195 -24.15 -16.77 -34.71
N LEU A 196 -23.60 -15.85 -35.51
CA LEU A 196 -23.73 -15.88 -36.97
C LEU A 196 -23.20 -17.22 -37.49
N GLY A 197 -24.11 -18.05 -37.98
CA GLY A 197 -23.84 -19.35 -38.57
C GLY A 197 -23.29 -19.23 -39.98
N ARG A 198 -22.64 -20.30 -40.45
CA ARG A 198 -21.95 -20.36 -41.76
C ARG A 198 -22.86 -20.02 -42.96
N ASN A 199 -24.18 -20.23 -42.84
CA ASN A 199 -25.16 -19.99 -43.91
C ASN A 199 -26.04 -18.73 -43.69
N ASP A 200 -25.85 -17.98 -42.61
CA ASP A 200 -26.64 -16.79 -42.29
C ASP A 200 -26.36 -15.64 -43.28
N PRO A 201 -27.29 -14.69 -43.46
CA PRO A 201 -27.05 -13.52 -44.29
C PRO A 201 -25.84 -12.73 -43.78
N CYS A 202 -24.98 -12.30 -44.71
CA CYS A 202 -23.77 -11.59 -44.35
C CYS A 202 -24.11 -10.14 -43.90
N PRO A 203 -23.52 -9.64 -42.79
CA PRO A 203 -23.78 -8.28 -42.32
C PRO A 203 -23.41 -7.16 -43.31
N LEU A 204 -22.51 -7.45 -44.25
CA LEU A 204 -22.11 -6.49 -45.30
C LEU A 204 -22.96 -6.59 -46.57
N ASP A 205 -23.56 -7.76 -46.82
CA ASP A 205 -24.32 -8.06 -48.04
C ASP A 205 -25.46 -9.05 -47.68
N PRO A 206 -26.71 -8.58 -47.45
CA PRO A 206 -27.83 -9.44 -47.08
C PRO A 206 -28.17 -10.51 -48.14
N SER A 207 -27.78 -10.28 -49.39
CA SER A 207 -28.01 -11.18 -50.52
C SER A 207 -27.05 -12.37 -50.58
N LYS A 208 -26.00 -12.40 -49.75
CA LYS A 208 -24.98 -13.47 -49.75
C LYS A 208 -24.90 -14.15 -48.38
N LYS A 209 -24.70 -15.48 -48.41
CA LYS A 209 -24.43 -16.28 -47.19
C LYS A 209 -23.06 -15.91 -46.62
N PHE A 210 -22.91 -15.92 -45.30
CA PHE A 210 -21.68 -15.55 -44.59
C PHE A 210 -20.44 -16.27 -45.14
N LYS A 211 -20.51 -17.59 -45.36
CA LYS A 211 -19.41 -18.39 -45.96
C LYS A 211 -18.95 -17.95 -47.35
N ASN A 212 -19.78 -17.25 -48.10
CA ASN A 212 -19.49 -16.78 -49.45
C ASN A 212 -19.08 -15.30 -49.48
N CYS A 213 -19.03 -14.64 -48.33
CA CYS A 213 -18.59 -13.25 -48.18
C CYS A 213 -17.51 -13.17 -47.08
N CYS A 214 -17.84 -12.76 -45.85
CA CYS A 214 -16.86 -12.62 -44.79
C CYS A 214 -16.28 -13.93 -44.22
N GLY A 215 -16.93 -15.07 -44.45
CA GLY A 215 -16.47 -16.41 -44.07
C GLY A 215 -15.74 -17.17 -45.19
N ALA A 216 -15.50 -16.52 -46.34
CA ALA A 216 -14.75 -17.12 -47.45
C ALA A 216 -13.24 -16.95 -47.23
N THR A 217 -12.46 -18.00 -47.51
CA THR A 217 -11.00 -17.97 -47.45
C THR A 217 -10.45 -16.99 -48.50
N GLY A 218 -10.10 -15.77 -48.09
CA GLY A 218 -9.50 -14.74 -48.94
C GLY A 218 -10.23 -13.40 -49.03
N ALA A 219 -11.32 -13.19 -48.28
CA ALA A 219 -12.04 -11.91 -48.27
C ALA A 219 -11.21 -10.78 -47.62
N LYS A 220 -10.62 -9.89 -48.44
CA LYS A 220 -9.96 -8.66 -47.98
C LYS A 220 -11.03 -7.57 -47.79
N GLY A 221 -11.33 -7.23 -46.53
CA GLY A 221 -12.20 -6.08 -46.21
C GLY A 221 -13.25 -6.32 -45.11
N CYS A 222 -13.51 -7.57 -44.71
CA CYS A 222 -14.37 -7.82 -43.56
C CYS A 222 -13.56 -7.69 -42.26
N LEU A 223 -13.61 -6.51 -41.62
CA LEU A 223 -13.10 -6.37 -40.26
C LEU A 223 -13.86 -7.28 -39.30
N LYS A 224 -13.07 -7.92 -38.42
CA LYS A 224 -13.45 -8.83 -37.34
C LYS A 224 -14.74 -8.39 -36.65
N VAL A 225 -15.85 -9.08 -36.91
CA VAL A 225 -16.96 -9.12 -35.95
C VAL A 225 -16.47 -10.03 -34.82
N SER A 226 -16.17 -9.38 -33.71
CA SER A 226 -15.50 -9.85 -32.49
C SER A 226 -15.61 -11.35 -32.22
N ALA A 227 -14.44 -12.00 -32.16
CA ALA A 227 -14.26 -13.26 -31.45
C ALA A 227 -14.52 -13.03 -29.95
#